data_AF-A0A914YMQ0-F1
#
_entry.id   AF-A0A914YMQ0-F1
#
_cell.length_a   1.000
_cell.length_b   1.000
_cell.length_c   1.000
_cell.angle_alpha   90.00
_cell.angle_beta   90.00
_cell.angle_gamma   90.00
#
_symmetry.space_group_name_H-M   'P 1'
#
loop_
_entity.id
_entity.type
_entity.pdbx_description
1 polymer ?
#
loop_
_entity_poly.entity_id
_entity_poly.type
_entity_poly.pdbx_seq_one_letter_code
_entity_poly.pdbx_strand_id
1 'polypeptide(L)'
;MPKHLLIVESPAKAKTINKYLGKDYTVLASYGHVRDLIPKEGAVDPDNGFAMHYDVIDKNEKHVDAIAKAAKGADDILLATDPDRRVKRSAGTSPRS
;
A
#
# COMPACT_ATOMS: atom_id res chain seq x y z
N MET A 1 -6.66 13.64 -20.76
CA MET A 1 -6.54 12.58 -19.75
C MET A 1 -5.69 13.14 -18.62
N PRO A 2 -5.98 12.80 -17.36
CA PRO A 2 -5.15 13.22 -16.23
C PRO A 2 -3.73 12.68 -16.44
N LYS A 3 -2.72 13.53 -16.24
CA LYS A 3 -1.31 13.20 -16.47
C LYS A 3 -0.71 12.40 -15.32
N HIS A 4 -1.20 12.61 -14.10
CA HIS A 4 -0.59 12.05 -12.91
C HIS A 4 -1.58 11.17 -12.13
N LEU A 5 -1.11 10.00 -11.70
CA LEU A 5 -1.83 9.13 -10.78
C LEU A 5 -1.26 9.31 -9.37
N LEU A 6 -2.10 9.68 -8.41
CA LEU A 6 -1.76 9.73 -6.98
C LEU A 6 -2.45 8.59 -6.23
N ILE A 7 -1.68 7.79 -5.51
CA ILE A 7 -2.18 6.66 -4.71
C ILE A 7 -2.05 7.00 -3.22
N VAL A 8 -3.13 6.83 -2.46
CA VAL A 8 -3.21 7.07 -1.01
C VAL A 8 -3.79 5.87 -0.27
N GLU A 9 -3.55 5.75 1.04
CA GLU A 9 -4.01 4.55 1.78
C GLU A 9 -5.53 4.54 2.06
N SER A 10 -6.16 5.71 2.17
CA SER A 10 -7.54 5.84 2.63
C SER A 10 -8.45 6.63 1.66
N PRO A 11 -9.72 6.20 1.47
CA PRO A 11 -10.68 6.92 0.62
C PRO A 11 -10.99 8.34 1.11
N ALA A 12 -10.91 8.58 2.42
CA ALA A 12 -11.11 9.89 3.00
C ALA A 12 -10.04 10.89 2.53
N LYS A 13 -8.75 10.49 2.52
CA LYS A 13 -7.69 11.33 1.98
C LYS A 13 -7.81 11.52 0.48
N ALA A 14 -8.19 10.49 -0.27
CA ALA A 14 -8.41 10.62 -1.70
C ALA A 14 -9.44 11.73 -2.00
N LYS A 15 -10.57 11.73 -1.28
CA LYS A 15 -11.60 12.78 -1.40
C LYS A 15 -11.08 14.17 -1.04
N THR A 16 -10.25 14.28 0.00
CA THR A 16 -9.69 15.57 0.44
C THR A 16 -8.67 16.09 -0.58
N ILE A 17 -7.71 15.28 -0.99
CA ILE A 17 -6.63 15.68 -1.89
C ILE A 17 -7.15 15.98 -3.30
N ASN A 18 -8.17 15.25 -3.76
CA ASN A 18 -8.80 15.51 -5.06
C ASN A 18 -9.44 16.91 -5.15
N LYS A 19 -9.81 17.53 -4.00
CA LYS A 19 -10.30 18.92 -3.98
C LYS A 19 -9.19 19.95 -4.25
N TYR A 20 -7.93 19.59 -4.01
CA TYR A 20 -6.80 20.51 -4.12
C TYR A 20 -6.02 20.37 -5.42
N LEU A 21 -5.90 19.15 -5.97
CA LEU A 21 -5.00 18.88 -7.12
C LEU A 21 -5.60 19.15 -8.49
N GLY A 22 -6.93 19.28 -8.61
CA GLY A 22 -7.59 19.62 -9.87
C GLY A 22 -7.59 18.48 -10.91
N LYS A 23 -7.84 18.83 -12.18
CA LYS A 23 -8.18 17.87 -13.26
C LYS A 23 -6.99 17.09 -13.83
N ASP A 24 -5.77 17.52 -13.53
CA ASP A 24 -4.55 16.87 -14.03
C ASP A 24 -4.18 15.61 -13.23
N TYR A 25 -4.83 15.41 -12.09
CA TYR A 25 -4.57 14.29 -11.19
C TYR A 25 -5.76 13.33 -11.13
N THR A 26 -5.45 12.04 -11.16
CA THR A 26 -6.34 10.98 -10.71
C THR A 26 -5.90 10.56 -9.32
N VAL A 27 -6.76 10.65 -8.32
CA VAL A 27 -6.45 10.21 -6.95
C VAL A 27 -7.20 8.92 -6.63
N LEU A 28 -6.47 7.83 -6.41
CA LEU A 28 -7.03 6.52 -6.05
C LEU A 28 -6.59 6.11 -4.64
N ALA A 29 -7.47 5.40 -3.94
CA ALA A 29 -7.15 4.82 -2.62
C ALA A 29 -6.81 3.33 -2.76
N SER A 30 -5.83 2.86 -1.99
CA SER A 30 -5.44 1.44 -1.93
C SER A 30 -6.27 0.63 -0.92
N TYR A 31 -7.11 1.30 -0.11
CA TYR A 31 -7.98 0.68 0.91
C TYR A 31 -7.20 -0.12 1.97
N GLY A 32 -6.09 0.43 2.46
CA GLY A 32 -5.26 -0.19 3.51
C GLY A 32 -4.26 -1.23 2.99
N HIS A 33 -3.89 -2.20 3.83
CA HIS A 33 -2.95 -3.28 3.48
C HIS A 33 -3.48 -4.05 2.26
N VAL A 34 -2.83 -3.85 1.11
CA VAL A 34 -3.17 -4.54 -0.15
C VAL A 34 -2.82 -6.03 -0.08
N ARG A 35 -1.94 -6.40 0.86
CA ARG A 35 -1.50 -7.75 1.16
C ARG A 35 -1.64 -8.00 2.66
N ASP A 36 -2.40 -9.03 3.02
CA ASP A 36 -2.40 -9.56 4.39
C ASP A 36 -1.63 -10.88 4.41
N LEU A 37 -1.19 -11.29 5.60
CA LEU A 37 -0.67 -12.64 5.78
C LEU A 37 -1.84 -13.61 5.72
N ILE A 38 -1.65 -14.74 5.03
CA ILE A 38 -2.67 -15.80 4.97
C ILE A 38 -2.94 -16.26 6.43
N PRO A 39 -4.18 -16.23 6.95
CA PRO A 39 -4.47 -16.55 8.36
C PRO A 39 -4.34 -18.03 8.73
N LYS A 40 -3.56 -18.82 8.00
CA LYS A 40 -3.41 -20.26 8.22
C LYS A 40 -1.96 -20.68 8.16
N GLU A 41 -1.64 -21.72 8.92
CA GLU A 41 -0.31 -22.33 9.04
C GLU A 41 0.40 -22.41 7.67
N GLY A 42 1.59 -21.81 7.56
CA GLY A 42 2.37 -21.77 6.32
C GLY A 42 2.65 -20.38 5.73
N ALA A 43 2.28 -19.27 6.40
CA ALA A 43 2.54 -17.91 5.92
C ALA A 43 4.04 -17.55 5.75
N VAL A 44 4.92 -18.32 6.37
CA VAL A 44 6.37 -18.20 6.29
C VAL A 44 6.91 -19.58 5.95
N ASP A 45 7.61 -19.70 4.82
CA ASP A 45 8.36 -20.89 4.43
C ASP A 45 9.75 -20.83 5.08
N PRO A 46 10.01 -21.56 6.19
CA PRO A 46 11.27 -21.50 6.91
C PRO A 46 12.40 -22.18 6.12
N ASP A 47 12.06 -23.08 5.22
CA ASP A 47 13.02 -23.90 4.45
C ASP A 47 13.51 -23.17 3.20
N ASN A 48 12.76 -22.17 2.74
CA ASN A 48 13.14 -21.28 1.63
C ASN A 48 13.48 -19.86 2.10
N GLY A 49 14.27 -19.75 3.17
CA GLY A 49 14.81 -18.46 3.64
C GLY A 49 13.77 -17.50 4.21
N PHE A 50 12.72 -18.02 4.86
CA PHE A 50 11.61 -17.24 5.42
C PHE A 50 10.80 -16.50 4.35
N ALA A 51 10.64 -17.08 3.16
CA ALA A 51 9.81 -16.50 2.11
C ALA A 51 8.37 -16.31 2.62
N MET A 52 7.87 -15.07 2.53
CA MET A 52 6.52 -14.72 2.97
C MET A 52 5.53 -14.92 1.82
N HIS A 53 4.49 -15.73 2.06
CA HIS A 53 3.39 -15.90 1.11
C HIS A 53 2.36 -14.78 1.31
N TYR A 54 2.19 -13.94 0.29
CA TYR A 54 1.22 -12.87 0.26
C TYR A 54 0.09 -13.23 -0.70
N ASP A 55 -1.11 -13.39 -0.18
CA ASP A 55 -2.30 -13.43 -1.02
C ASP A 55 -2.92 -12.03 -1.13
N VAL A 56 -3.44 -11.73 -2.31
CA VAL A 56 -4.28 -10.56 -2.51
C VAL A 56 -5.57 -10.82 -1.76
N ILE A 57 -5.96 -9.90 -0.88
CA ILE A 57 -7.26 -10.00 -0.23
C ILE A 57 -8.32 -9.85 -1.32
N ASP A 58 -9.18 -10.85 -1.56
CA ASP A 58 -10.21 -10.85 -2.62
C ASP A 58 -11.06 -9.56 -2.64
N LYS A 59 -11.27 -8.94 -1.47
CA LYS A 59 -12.00 -7.67 -1.35
C LYS A 59 -11.32 -6.47 -2.02
N ASN A 60 -10.00 -6.52 -2.21
CA ASN A 60 -9.19 -5.42 -2.72
C ASN A 60 -8.82 -5.55 -4.20
N GLU A 61 -9.11 -6.69 -4.84
CA GLU A 61 -8.74 -6.97 -6.23
C GLU A 61 -9.26 -5.90 -7.20
N LYS A 62 -10.52 -5.50 -7.08
CA LYS A 62 -11.12 -4.43 -7.91
C LYS A 62 -10.41 -3.09 -7.77
N HIS A 63 -9.88 -2.79 -6.60
CA HIS A 63 -9.14 -1.56 -6.34
C HIS A 63 -7.73 -1.62 -6.94
N VAL A 64 -7.08 -2.79 -6.83
CA VAL A 64 -5.78 -3.04 -7.47
C VAL A 64 -5.90 -2.95 -8.99
N ASP A 65 -6.95 -3.54 -9.58
CA ASP A 65 -7.20 -3.46 -11.03
C ASP A 65 -7.44 -2.03 -11.51
N ALA A 66 -8.21 -1.25 -10.74
CA ALA A 66 -8.45 0.16 -11.05
C ALA A 66 -7.14 0.96 -11.01
N ILE A 67 -6.29 0.72 -10.02
CA ILE A 67 -4.96 1.33 -9.91
C ILE A 67 -4.08 0.91 -11.08
N ALA A 68 -4.01 -0.39 -11.40
CA ALA A 68 -3.21 -0.92 -12.49
C ALA A 68 -3.65 -0.34 -13.85
N LYS A 69 -4.95 -0.18 -14.06
CA LYS A 69 -5.50 0.42 -15.27
C LYS A 69 -5.17 1.92 -15.38
N ALA A 70 -5.28 2.66 -14.29
CA ALA A 70 -4.95 4.08 -14.27
C ALA A 70 -3.43 4.31 -14.45
N ALA A 71 -2.61 3.45 -13.85
CA ALA A 71 -1.15 3.50 -13.93
C ALA A 71 -0.64 3.34 -15.37
N LYS A 72 -1.29 2.49 -16.19
CA LYS A 72 -0.93 2.29 -17.60
C LYS A 72 -1.11 3.53 -18.48
N GLY A 73 -1.96 4.48 -18.07
CA GLY A 73 -2.29 5.68 -18.82
C GLY A 73 -1.78 6.97 -18.19
N ALA A 74 -1.06 6.89 -17.08
CA ALA A 74 -0.49 8.05 -16.39
C ALA A 74 0.98 8.25 -16.82
N ASP A 75 1.38 9.50 -16.94
CA ASP A 75 2.78 9.88 -17.20
C ASP A 75 3.64 9.67 -15.94
N ASP A 76 3.07 9.99 -14.76
CA ASP A 76 3.72 9.80 -13.46
C ASP A 76 2.82 9.10 -12.45
N ILE A 77 3.43 8.31 -11.56
CA ILE A 77 2.78 7.66 -10.42
C ILE A 77 3.39 8.19 -9.12
N LEU A 78 2.56 8.82 -8.30
CA LEU A 78 2.92 9.40 -7.01
C LEU A 78 2.31 8.57 -5.87
N LEU A 79 3.13 8.23 -4.88
CA LEU A 79 2.68 7.51 -3.68
C LEU A 79 2.65 8.47 -2.49
N ALA A 80 1.45 8.76 -1.98
CA ALA A 80 1.23 9.64 -0.82
C ALA A 80 0.64 8.84 0.35
N THR A 81 1.29 7.74 0.68
CA THR A 81 1.06 7.04 1.95
C THR A 81 1.58 7.89 3.11
N ASP A 82 0.90 7.87 4.25
CA ASP A 82 1.41 8.55 5.45
C ASP A 82 2.88 8.19 5.70
N PRO A 83 3.73 9.16 6.11
CA PRO A 83 5.10 8.90 6.50
C PRO A 83 5.22 8.12 7.84
N ASP A 84 4.22 7.30 8.18
CA ASP A 84 4.13 6.70 9.51
C ASP A 84 5.17 5.60 9.73
N ARG A 85 5.81 5.74 10.89
CA ARG A 85 7.10 5.22 11.29
C ARG A 85 6.88 3.97 12.15
N ARG A 86 6.62 2.81 11.55
CA ARG A 86 6.69 1.52 12.29
C ARG A 86 8.12 0.99 12.37
N VAL A 87 8.99 1.74 13.06
CA VAL A 87 10.19 1.19 13.71
C VAL A 87 10.06 1.48 15.20
N LYS A 88 9.24 0.70 15.88
CA LYS A 88 9.48 0.40 17.30
C LYS A 88 9.99 -1.04 17.38
N ARG A 89 11.26 -1.23 17.01
CA ARG A 89 12.05 -2.29 17.62
C ARG A 89 12.53 -1.71 18.96
N SER A 90 11.85 -2.05 20.04
CA SER A 90 12.48 -2.06 21.36
C SER A 90 13.48 -3.21 21.35
N ALA A 91 14.66 -2.99 20.78
CA ALA A 91 15.78 -3.90 20.97
C ALA A 91 16.26 -3.69 22.41
N GLY A 92 16.11 -4.73 23.23
CA GLY A 92 16.54 -4.73 24.61
C GLY A 92 18.04 -4.46 24.70
N THR A 93 18.40 -3.42 25.44
CA THR A 93 19.71 -3.31 26.06
C THR A 93 19.71 -4.17 27.31
N SER A 94 20.28 -5.37 27.21
CA SER A 94 20.90 -6.03 28.36
C SER A 94 22.32 -5.44 28.48
N PRO A 95 22.64 -4.66 29.52
CA PRO A 95 24.02 -4.35 29.81
C PRO A 95 24.63 -5.60 30.45
N ARG A 96 25.59 -6.20 29.76
CA ARG A 96 26.54 -7.14 30.40
C ARG A 96 27.30 -6.37 31.47
N SER A 97 27.28 -6.89 32.70
CA SER A 97 28.32 -6.73 33.71
C SER A 97 28.58 -8.10 34.30
#